data_AF-A0A4Y2BMB6-F1
#
_entry.id   AF-A0A4Y2BMB6-F1
#
_cell.length_a   1.000
_cell.length_b   1.000
_cell.length_c   1.000
_cell.angle_alpha   90.00
_cell.angle_beta   90.00
_cell.angle_gamma   90.00
#
_symmetry.space_group_name_H-M   'P 1'
#
loop_
_entity.id
_entity.type
_entity.pdbx_description
1 polymer ?
#
loop_
_entity_poly.entity_id
_entity_poly.type
_entity_poly.pdbx_seq_one_letter_code
_entity_poly.pdbx_strand_id
1 'polypeptide(L)'
;MLLQTFYHCFATMETKISVDCHSDPQHIMVKVSTSVPFEGLIYVSERYGDLNCTAFGKKNETTFLKVPLKGCNTHEKEPGLFMSHVTVQQHPMIVSAGDGEYEVGCKLFNGDLEVGTGNRIDVSASSMKGGDTMTSPSPAPQVMLRIYDFENDVFVDTVRLGQVVELEITIRDGKLYQGSVSDCDAINYNGTRFPVVRNL
;
A
#
# COMPACT_ATOMS: atom_id res chain seq x y z
N MET A 1 50.91 16.70 -8.72
CA MET A 1 49.89 16.68 -7.65
C MET A 1 48.60 17.25 -8.23
N LEU A 2 47.93 16.48 -9.11
CA LEU A 2 46.81 16.92 -9.96
C LEU A 2 45.74 15.81 -10.06
N LEU A 3 45.55 15.07 -8.97
CA LEU A 3 44.69 13.88 -8.94
C LEU A 3 43.73 13.89 -7.74
N GLN A 4 43.18 15.06 -7.38
CA GLN A 4 42.20 15.17 -6.29
C GLN A 4 40.90 15.90 -6.67
N THR A 5 40.72 16.34 -7.93
CA THR A 5 39.56 17.16 -8.31
C THR A 5 38.46 16.43 -9.08
N PHE A 6 38.53 15.11 -9.23
CA PHE A 6 37.47 14.31 -9.89
C PHE A 6 36.74 13.35 -8.93
N TYR A 7 36.64 13.70 -7.65
CA TYR A 7 35.78 13.03 -6.67
C TYR A 7 34.51 13.84 -6.35
N HIS A 8 33.97 14.59 -7.31
CA HIS A 8 32.53 14.86 -7.29
C HIS A 8 31.84 13.57 -7.72
N CYS A 9 31.77 12.68 -6.74
CA CYS A 9 30.99 11.46 -6.74
C CYS A 9 29.62 11.79 -7.36
N PHE A 10 29.28 11.15 -8.47
CA PHE A 10 27.90 11.01 -8.89
C PHE A 10 27.17 10.32 -7.74
N ALA A 11 26.65 11.10 -6.79
CA ALA A 11 25.73 10.59 -5.80
C ALA A 11 24.49 10.18 -6.59
N THR A 12 24.36 8.88 -6.84
CA THR A 12 23.17 8.32 -7.44
C THR A 12 22.00 8.66 -6.52
N MET A 13 21.04 9.46 -7.01
CA MET A 13 19.86 9.81 -6.23
C MET A 13 19.10 8.52 -5.89
N GLU A 14 19.05 8.18 -4.61
CA GLU A 14 18.27 7.03 -4.16
C GLU A 14 16.79 7.46 -4.14
N THR A 15 15.95 6.71 -4.86
CA THR A 15 14.53 6.99 -4.99
C THR A 15 13.73 5.87 -4.33
N LYS A 16 12.94 6.22 -3.32
CA LYS A 16 12.01 5.31 -2.64
C LYS A 16 10.58 5.68 -3.00
N ILE A 17 9.80 4.69 -3.43
CA ILE A 17 8.37 4.85 -3.70
C ILE A 17 7.56 4.17 -2.63
N SER A 18 6.48 4.83 -2.21
CA SER A 18 5.47 4.26 -1.33
C SER A 18 4.08 4.65 -1.83
N VAL A 19 3.11 3.77 -1.60
CA VAL A 19 1.72 3.94 -2.03
C VAL A 19 0.84 4.01 -0.79
N ASP A 20 -0.09 4.97 -0.78
CA ASP A 20 -1.13 5.08 0.23
C ASP A 20 -2.52 5.11 -0.44
N CYS A 21 -3.36 4.18 -0.04
CA CYS A 21 -4.72 4.00 -0.55
C CYS A 21 -5.79 4.42 0.49
N HIS A 22 -5.36 4.83 1.68
CA HIS A 22 -6.25 5.10 2.81
C HIS A 22 -6.59 6.59 2.92
N SER A 23 -5.62 7.47 2.70
CA SER A 23 -5.82 8.92 2.89
C SER A 23 -6.78 9.56 1.88
N ASP A 24 -6.97 8.95 0.71
CA ASP A 24 -7.87 9.46 -0.33
C ASP A 24 -8.62 8.28 -0.99
N PRO A 25 -9.93 8.09 -0.74
CA PRO A 25 -10.66 6.91 -1.19
C PRO A 25 -10.89 6.87 -2.71
N GLN A 26 -10.55 7.94 -3.42
CA GLN A 26 -10.73 8.06 -4.87
C GLN A 26 -9.40 8.05 -5.64
N HIS A 27 -8.26 8.02 -4.95
CA HIS A 27 -6.94 8.15 -5.55
C HIS A 27 -5.92 7.19 -4.92
N ILE A 28 -5.01 6.69 -5.76
CA ILE A 28 -3.75 6.08 -5.35
C ILE A 28 -2.80 7.24 -5.02
N MET A 29 -2.43 7.41 -3.76
CA MET A 29 -1.47 8.43 -3.34
C MET A 29 -0.05 7.87 -3.48
N VAL A 30 0.67 8.30 -4.51
CA VAL A 30 2.05 7.89 -4.74
C VAL A 30 2.98 8.91 -4.10
N LYS A 31 3.75 8.46 -3.11
CA LYS A 31 4.79 9.26 -2.45
C LYS A 31 6.15 8.83 -2.96
N VAL A 32 6.86 9.77 -3.55
CA VAL A 32 8.25 9.61 -3.98
C VAL A 32 9.14 10.34 -2.99
N SER A 33 10.05 9.60 -2.36
CA SER A 33 11.06 10.12 -1.46
C SER A 33 12.44 9.95 -2.07
N THR A 34 13.28 10.97 -1.92
CA THR A 34 14.58 11.08 -2.59
C THR A 34 15.64 11.51 -1.58
N SER A 35 16.87 11.04 -1.76
CA SER A 35 18.00 11.36 -0.87
C SER A 35 18.51 12.80 -1.00
N VAL A 36 18.03 13.55 -2.00
CA VAL A 36 18.36 14.95 -2.28
C VAL A 36 17.10 15.71 -2.75
N PRO A 37 17.04 17.04 -2.63
CA PRO A 37 15.93 17.84 -3.14
C PRO A 37 15.53 17.50 -4.59
N PHE A 38 14.28 17.07 -4.78
CA PHE A 38 13.76 16.66 -6.08
C PHE A 38 13.12 17.83 -6.85
N GLU A 39 13.58 18.06 -8.08
CA GLU A 39 13.09 19.06 -9.04
C GLU A 39 12.61 18.44 -10.36
N GLY A 40 12.39 17.12 -10.37
CA GLY A 40 11.96 16.38 -11.54
C GLY A 40 10.45 16.37 -11.76
N LEU A 41 10.01 15.39 -12.54
CA LEU A 41 8.60 15.14 -12.87
C LEU A 41 8.19 13.76 -12.39
N ILE A 42 6.98 13.61 -11.86
CA ILE A 42 6.36 12.32 -11.57
C ILE A 42 5.06 12.29 -12.35
N TYR A 43 4.85 11.30 -13.20
CA TYR A 43 3.65 11.24 -14.04
C TYR A 43 3.23 9.81 -14.32
N VAL A 44 1.96 9.62 -14.67
CA VAL A 44 1.50 8.33 -15.19
C VAL A 44 2.01 8.13 -16.61
N SER A 45 2.74 7.05 -16.86
CA SER A 45 3.53 6.82 -18.09
C SER A 45 2.76 7.07 -19.39
N GLU A 46 1.52 6.58 -19.48
CA GLU A 46 0.67 6.71 -20.66
C GLU A 46 -0.07 8.06 -20.77
N ARG A 47 0.16 8.97 -19.83
CA ARG A 47 -0.48 10.28 -19.73
C ARG A 47 0.52 11.42 -19.56
N TYR A 48 1.72 11.24 -20.10
CA TYR A 48 2.73 12.29 -20.13
C TYR A 48 2.16 13.59 -20.71
N GLY A 49 2.36 14.71 -20.01
CA GLY A 49 1.85 16.03 -20.39
C GLY A 49 0.45 16.36 -19.89
N ASP A 50 -0.31 15.40 -19.34
CA ASP A 50 -1.57 15.70 -18.64
C ASP A 50 -1.27 16.20 -17.23
N LEU A 51 -1.61 17.45 -16.95
CA LEU A 51 -1.39 18.10 -15.65
C LEU A 51 -2.18 17.44 -14.52
N ASN A 52 -3.26 16.73 -14.81
CA ASN A 52 -4.03 16.00 -13.80
C ASN A 52 -3.37 14.67 -13.39
N CYS A 53 -2.46 14.17 -14.23
CA CYS A 53 -1.74 12.90 -14.03
C CYS A 53 -0.25 13.12 -13.78
N THR A 54 0.13 14.36 -13.44
CA THR A 54 1.52 14.82 -13.30
C THR A 54 1.71 15.61 -12.01
N ALA A 55 2.85 15.41 -11.35
CA ALA A 55 3.32 16.19 -10.22
C ALA A 55 4.75 16.68 -10.50
N PHE A 56 5.03 17.91 -10.10
CA PHE A 56 6.34 18.54 -10.25
C PHE A 56 7.06 18.54 -8.91
N GLY A 57 8.35 18.18 -8.93
CA GLY A 57 9.25 18.34 -7.80
C GLY A 57 9.40 19.81 -7.43
N LYS A 58 9.37 20.13 -6.13
CA LYS A 58 9.43 21.50 -5.61
C LYS A 58 10.67 21.76 -4.74
N LYS A 59 11.81 21.14 -5.07
CA LYS A 59 13.04 21.16 -4.26
C LYS A 59 12.86 20.54 -2.87
N ASN A 60 11.93 19.60 -2.74
CA ASN A 60 11.70 18.86 -1.51
C ASN A 60 12.19 17.44 -1.69
N GLU A 61 12.59 16.80 -0.60
CA GLU A 61 12.97 15.38 -0.60
C GLU A 61 11.76 14.46 -0.82
N THR A 62 10.54 14.97 -0.65
CA THR A 62 9.29 14.23 -0.84
C THR A 62 8.36 14.97 -1.79
N THR A 63 7.83 14.24 -2.77
CA THR A 63 6.81 14.72 -3.70
C THR A 63 5.68 13.69 -3.81
N PHE A 64 4.45 14.16 -4.00
CA PHE A 64 3.26 13.32 -4.08
C PHE A 64 2.60 13.46 -5.45
N LEU A 65 2.22 12.34 -6.05
CA LEU A 65 1.34 12.26 -7.20
C LEU A 65 0.01 11.65 -6.76
N LYS A 66 -1.10 12.30 -7.13
CA LYS A 66 -2.45 11.75 -6.96
C LYS A 66 -2.85 11.06 -8.26
N VAL A 67 -3.04 9.75 -8.24
CA VAL A 67 -3.48 9.00 -9.41
C VAL A 67 -4.94 8.58 -9.21
N PRO A 68 -5.90 9.10 -9.98
CA PRO A 68 -7.31 8.71 -9.85
C PRO A 68 -7.52 7.21 -10.08
N LEU A 69 -8.37 6.57 -9.27
CA LEU A 69 -8.78 5.18 -9.49
C LEU A 69 -9.55 5.01 -10.80
N LYS A 70 -10.27 6.07 -11.20
CA LYS A 70 -10.98 6.20 -12.47
C LYS A 70 -10.39 7.38 -13.24
N GLY A 71 -9.43 7.10 -14.12
CA GLY A 71 -8.73 8.13 -14.90
C GLY A 71 -7.24 7.87 -14.95
N CYS A 72 -6.49 8.76 -15.59
CA CYS A 72 -5.04 8.67 -15.75
C CYS A 72 -4.51 7.30 -16.17
N ASN A 73 -5.26 6.53 -16.98
CA ASN A 73 -4.92 5.17 -17.38
C ASN A 73 -4.77 4.13 -16.23
N THR A 74 -5.34 4.42 -15.07
CA THR A 74 -5.53 3.41 -14.03
C THR A 74 -6.52 2.37 -14.54
N HIS A 75 -6.14 1.10 -14.42
CA HIS A 75 -6.95 -0.03 -14.85
C HIS A 75 -7.21 -0.98 -13.70
N GLU A 76 -8.38 -1.60 -13.71
CA GLU A 76 -8.75 -2.62 -12.73
C GLU A 76 -8.28 -3.98 -13.24
N LYS A 77 -7.25 -4.55 -12.60
CA LYS A 77 -6.65 -5.84 -12.99
C LYS A 77 -7.50 -7.03 -12.52
N GLU A 78 -8.10 -6.88 -11.34
CA GLU A 78 -9.03 -7.80 -10.70
C GLU A 78 -10.10 -6.99 -9.98
N PRO A 79 -11.26 -7.56 -9.61
CA PRO A 79 -12.26 -6.84 -8.83
C PRO A 79 -11.65 -6.16 -7.60
N GLY A 80 -11.75 -4.83 -7.54
CA GLY A 80 -11.19 -3.99 -6.50
C GLY A 80 -9.70 -3.69 -6.59
N LEU A 81 -8.92 -4.30 -7.50
CA LEU A 81 -7.49 -4.07 -7.64
C LEU A 81 -7.21 -3.07 -8.77
N PHE A 82 -6.94 -1.82 -8.39
CA PHE A 82 -6.63 -0.73 -9.31
C PHE A 82 -5.12 -0.56 -9.45
N MET A 83 -4.61 -0.58 -10.67
CA MET A 83 -3.19 -0.55 -11.00
C MET A 83 -2.88 0.57 -12.01
N SER A 84 -1.70 1.16 -11.92
CA SER A 84 -1.20 2.18 -12.85
C SER A 84 0.33 2.16 -12.94
N HIS A 85 0.90 2.67 -14.04
CA HIS A 85 2.34 2.83 -14.21
C HIS A 85 2.74 4.27 -14.00
N VAL A 86 3.68 4.52 -13.10
CA VAL A 86 4.18 5.86 -12.77
C VAL A 86 5.66 5.94 -13.10
N THR A 87 6.02 6.97 -13.86
CA THR A 87 7.41 7.31 -14.16
C THR A 87 7.88 8.44 -13.25
N VAL A 88 9.03 8.23 -12.63
CA VAL A 88 9.80 9.26 -11.92
C VAL A 88 10.95 9.68 -12.81
N GLN A 89 10.87 10.90 -13.31
CA GLN A 89 11.88 11.53 -14.15
C GLN A 89 12.68 12.52 -13.32
N GLN A 90 13.99 12.32 -13.18
CA GLN A 90 14.82 13.11 -12.27
C GLN A 90 14.99 14.57 -12.71
N HIS A 91 14.86 14.85 -14.01
CA HIS A 91 15.02 16.18 -14.58
C HIS A 91 13.80 16.57 -15.44
N PRO A 92 13.24 17.79 -15.32
CA PRO A 92 11.95 18.15 -15.93
C PRO A 92 11.93 18.14 -17.46
N MET A 93 13.09 18.18 -18.14
CA MET A 93 13.17 18.23 -19.61
C MET A 93 13.95 17.07 -20.26
N ILE A 94 14.68 16.27 -19.48
CA ILE A 94 15.61 15.29 -20.04
C ILE A 94 15.36 13.95 -19.37
N VAL A 95 15.23 12.90 -20.18
CA VAL A 95 15.20 11.53 -19.70
C VAL A 95 16.63 11.09 -19.37
N SER A 96 16.84 10.63 -18.14
CA SER A 96 18.14 10.23 -17.62
C SER A 96 18.18 8.74 -17.29
N ALA A 97 19.38 8.18 -17.15
CA ALA A 97 19.55 6.79 -16.69
C ALA A 97 19.04 6.57 -15.24
N GLY A 98 18.80 7.65 -14.48
CA GLY A 98 18.24 7.58 -13.14
C GLY A 98 16.71 7.62 -13.11
N ASP A 99 16.05 7.75 -14.26
CA ASP A 99 14.60 7.71 -14.35
C ASP A 99 14.11 6.27 -14.19
N GLY A 100 12.97 6.11 -13.51
CA GLY A 100 12.41 4.79 -13.21
C GLY A 100 10.91 4.76 -13.47
N GLU A 101 10.43 3.62 -13.96
CA GLU A 101 9.01 3.32 -14.10
C GLU A 101 8.60 2.29 -13.05
N TYR A 102 7.42 2.50 -12.45
CA TYR A 102 6.96 1.75 -11.30
C TYR A 102 5.48 1.41 -11.46
N GLU A 103 5.14 0.14 -11.31
CA GLU A 103 3.76 -0.32 -11.22
C GLU A 103 3.25 -0.09 -9.79
N VAL A 104 2.21 0.72 -9.65
CA VAL A 104 1.59 1.08 -8.36
C VAL A 104 0.12 0.66 -8.34
N GLY A 105 -0.40 0.29 -7.19
CA GLY A 105 -1.78 -0.14 -7.10
C GLY A 105 -2.38 -0.17 -5.71
N CYS A 106 -3.72 -0.19 -5.69
CA CYS A 106 -4.55 -0.26 -4.49
C CYS A 106 -5.59 -1.36 -4.65
N LYS A 107 -5.70 -2.22 -3.63
CA LYS A 107 -6.84 -3.15 -3.49
C LYS A 107 -7.89 -2.51 -2.59
N LEU A 108 -9.07 -2.25 -3.16
CA LEU A 108 -10.23 -1.69 -2.50
C LEU A 108 -11.34 -2.74 -2.45
N PHE A 109 -11.88 -2.97 -1.27
CA PHE A 109 -12.98 -3.90 -1.08
C PHE A 109 -14.28 -3.09 -1.04
N ASN A 110 -15.09 -3.20 -2.10
CA ASN A 110 -16.45 -2.64 -2.13
C ASN A 110 -17.40 -3.70 -1.58
N GLY A 111 -17.52 -3.74 -0.26
CA GLY A 111 -18.45 -4.58 0.46
C GLY A 111 -18.21 -4.37 1.94
N ASP A 112 -19.29 -4.34 2.73
CA ASP A 112 -19.15 -4.70 4.13
C ASP A 112 -18.39 -6.03 4.14
N LEU A 113 -17.28 -6.10 4.87
CA LEU A 113 -16.67 -7.38 5.17
C LEU A 113 -17.68 -8.11 6.07
N GLU A 114 -18.68 -8.76 5.48
CA GLU A 114 -19.43 -9.81 6.13
C GLU A 114 -18.43 -10.94 6.38
N VAL A 115 -17.73 -10.85 7.51
CA VAL A 115 -17.15 -12.03 8.13
C VAL A 115 -18.36 -12.89 8.47
N GLY A 116 -18.74 -13.77 7.54
CA GLY A 116 -19.81 -14.72 7.72
C GLY A 116 -19.47 -15.58 8.92
N THR A 117 -19.96 -15.21 10.10
CA THR A 117 -20.22 -16.16 11.16
C THR A 117 -21.30 -17.07 10.59
N GLY A 118 -20.88 -18.23 10.10
CA GLY A 118 -21.77 -19.29 9.67
C GLY A 118 -22.63 -19.73 10.85
N ASN A 119 -23.76 -19.06 11.04
CA ASN A 119 -24.93 -19.57 11.73
C ASN A 119 -26.14 -18.84 11.16
N ARG A 120 -26.83 -19.50 10.23
CA ARG A 120 -28.16 -19.10 9.79
C ARG A 120 -29.09 -19.23 10.99
N ILE A 121 -29.46 -18.11 11.60
CA ILE A 121 -30.65 -18.06 12.45
C ILE A 121 -31.77 -17.50 11.56
N ASP A 122 -32.60 -18.40 11.05
CA ASP A 122 -33.89 -18.04 10.46
C ASP A 122 -34.81 -17.56 11.59
N VAL A 123 -35.21 -16.30 11.57
CA VAL A 123 -36.33 -15.81 12.39
C VAL A 123 -37.45 -15.38 11.46
N SER A 124 -38.45 -16.25 11.34
CA SER A 124 -39.71 -15.95 10.68
C SER A 124 -40.49 -14.89 11.48
N ALA A 125 -40.71 -13.74 10.83
CA ALA A 125 -41.75 -12.72 11.00
C ALA A 125 -42.27 -12.36 12.41
N SER A 126 -42.24 -11.05 12.73
CA SER A 126 -43.38 -10.30 13.30
C SER A 126 -43.13 -8.79 13.25
N SER A 127 -44.11 -8.06 12.72
CA SER A 127 -44.15 -6.60 12.59
C SER A 127 -44.36 -5.91 13.94
N MET A 128 -43.51 -4.95 14.32
CA MET A 128 -43.88 -3.84 15.22
C MET A 128 -43.13 -2.56 14.85
N LYS A 129 -43.90 -1.49 14.60
CA LYS A 129 -43.45 -0.09 14.54
C LYS A 129 -43.12 0.40 15.95
N GLY A 130 -42.02 1.12 16.09
CA GLY A 130 -41.70 1.93 17.27
C GLY A 130 -40.22 2.30 17.25
N GLY A 131 -39.92 3.57 16.97
CA GLY A 131 -38.55 4.04 16.78
C GLY A 131 -37.77 4.13 18.09
N ASP A 132 -36.47 3.88 17.97
CA ASP A 132 -35.46 4.51 18.81
C ASP A 132 -34.19 4.70 17.98
N THR A 133 -33.76 5.95 17.85
CA THR A 133 -32.53 6.36 17.16
C THR A 133 -31.40 6.44 18.19
N MET A 134 -30.49 5.46 18.18
CA MET A 134 -29.11 5.48 18.69
C MET A 134 -28.51 4.11 18.26
N THR A 135 -27.28 3.94 17.79
CA THR A 135 -26.06 4.74 17.81
C THR A 135 -25.11 4.10 16.79
N SER A 136 -24.21 4.91 16.24
CA SER A 136 -23.17 4.58 15.25
C SER A 136 -22.61 3.15 15.35
N PRO A 137 -22.39 2.45 14.21
CA PRO A 137 -21.65 1.19 14.24
C PRO A 137 -20.27 1.44 14.88
N SER A 138 -19.90 0.64 15.89
CA SER A 138 -18.52 0.68 16.39
C SER A 138 -17.59 0.40 15.21
N PRO A 139 -16.56 1.24 14.99
CA PRO A 139 -15.65 1.06 13.86
C PRO A 139 -15.02 -0.33 13.94
N ALA A 140 -15.03 -1.05 12.82
CA ALA A 140 -14.44 -2.38 12.76
C ALA A 140 -12.94 -2.34 13.13
N PRO A 141 -12.41 -3.33 13.87
CA PRO A 141 -11.01 -3.35 14.25
C PRO A 141 -10.13 -3.43 13.00
N GLN A 142 -9.13 -2.55 12.91
CA GLN A 142 -8.14 -2.61 11.85
C GLN A 142 -7.01 -3.55 12.27
N VAL A 143 -6.89 -4.68 11.59
CA VAL A 143 -5.84 -5.68 11.83
C VAL A 143 -4.67 -5.41 10.88
N MET A 144 -3.45 -5.45 11.41
CA MET A 144 -2.21 -5.29 10.65
C MET A 144 -1.31 -6.49 10.92
N LEU A 145 -0.72 -7.04 9.86
CA LEU A 145 0.21 -8.16 9.93
C LEU A 145 1.56 -7.70 9.39
N ARG A 146 2.62 -7.98 10.13
CA ARG A 146 3.99 -7.56 9.83
C ARG A 146 4.97 -8.68 10.14
N ILE A 147 6.07 -8.72 9.41
CA ILE A 147 7.18 -9.63 9.69
C ILE A 147 8.24 -8.84 10.44
N TYR A 148 8.58 -9.31 11.63
CA TYR A 148 9.63 -8.74 12.47
C TYR A 148 10.86 -9.63 12.45
N ASP A 149 11.97 -9.04 12.01
CA ASP A 149 13.29 -9.65 12.09
C ASP A 149 13.92 -9.25 13.43
N PHE A 150 13.89 -10.19 14.38
CA PHE A 150 14.42 -9.97 15.73
C PHE A 150 15.95 -9.93 15.78
N GLU A 151 16.66 -10.45 14.78
CA GLU A 151 18.12 -10.38 14.74
C GLU A 151 18.59 -8.97 14.38
N ASN A 152 17.86 -8.33 13.46
CA ASN A 152 18.18 -6.99 12.97
C ASN A 152 17.30 -5.89 13.60
N ASP A 153 16.38 -6.26 14.48
CA ASP A 153 15.43 -5.38 15.17
C ASP A 153 14.64 -4.46 14.20
N VAL A 154 14.08 -5.06 13.14
CA VAL A 154 13.45 -4.33 12.03
C VAL A 154 12.28 -5.09 11.42
N PHE A 155 11.25 -4.35 11.02
CA PHE A 155 10.17 -4.89 10.20
C PHE A 155 10.59 -5.00 8.73
N VAL A 156 10.37 -6.17 8.13
CA VAL A 156 10.83 -6.49 6.77
C VAL A 156 9.69 -6.98 5.89
N ASP A 157 9.77 -6.70 4.59
CA ASP A 157 8.79 -7.19 3.60
C ASP A 157 9.27 -8.48 2.89
N THR A 158 10.52 -8.88 3.11
CA THR A 158 11.12 -10.06 2.46
C THR A 158 11.96 -10.85 3.46
N VAL A 159 11.96 -12.18 3.29
CA VAL A 159 12.70 -13.12 4.15
C VAL A 159 13.48 -14.12 3.31
N ARG A 160 14.61 -14.59 3.84
CA ARG A 160 15.44 -15.60 3.18
C ARG A 160 15.07 -17.01 3.64
N LEU A 161 15.34 -18.02 2.80
CA LEU A 161 15.19 -19.41 3.20
C LEU A 161 16.11 -19.72 4.39
N GLY A 162 15.55 -20.34 5.43
CA GLY A 162 16.25 -20.64 6.68
C GLY A 162 16.31 -19.48 7.67
N GLN A 163 15.84 -18.28 7.31
CA GLN A 163 15.67 -17.17 8.25
C GLN A 163 14.48 -17.45 9.16
N VAL A 164 14.68 -17.31 10.48
CA VAL A 164 13.60 -17.36 11.47
C VAL A 164 13.15 -15.93 11.71
N VAL A 165 11.84 -15.70 11.66
CA VAL A 165 11.23 -14.38 11.85
C VAL A 165 10.00 -14.51 12.75
N GLU A 166 9.59 -13.39 13.33
CA GLU A 166 8.35 -13.30 14.09
C GLU A 166 7.25 -12.69 13.23
N LEU A 167 6.04 -13.25 13.32
CA LEU A 167 4.85 -12.71 12.66
C LEU A 167 4.06 -11.91 13.68
N GLU A 168 4.12 -10.58 13.58
CA GLU A 168 3.39 -9.69 14.46
C GLU A 168 2.00 -9.37 13.88
N ILE A 169 0.96 -9.65 14.67
CA ILE A 169 -0.43 -9.32 14.33
C ILE A 169 -0.93 -8.31 15.36
N THR A 170 -1.26 -7.10 14.90
CA THR A 170 -1.73 -6.00 15.77
C THR A 170 -3.13 -5.57 15.40
N ILE A 171 -3.92 -5.18 16.41
CA ILE A 171 -5.25 -4.58 16.24
C ILE A 171 -5.13 -3.11 16.67
N ARG A 172 -5.38 -2.17 15.75
CA ARG A 172 -5.49 -0.75 16.13
C ARG A 172 -6.73 -0.57 17.00
N ASP A 173 -6.59 0.26 18.04
CA ASP A 173 -7.60 0.46 19.10
C ASP A 173 -7.89 -0.80 19.95
N GLY A 174 -6.87 -1.62 20.21
CA GLY A 174 -6.92 -2.84 21.04
C GLY A 174 -7.37 -2.69 22.49
N LYS A 175 -7.83 -1.50 22.91
CA LYS A 175 -8.56 -1.31 24.19
C LYS A 175 -10.01 -1.81 24.13
N LEU A 176 -10.59 -1.92 22.92
CA LEU A 176 -11.98 -2.35 22.71
C LEU A 176 -12.10 -3.77 22.17
N TYR A 177 -11.00 -4.35 21.66
CA TYR A 177 -11.00 -5.61 20.93
C TYR A 177 -9.90 -6.53 21.44
N GLN A 178 -10.24 -7.81 21.62
CA GLN A 178 -9.28 -8.88 21.90
C GLN A 178 -9.09 -9.73 20.64
N GLY A 179 -7.84 -9.99 20.27
CA GLY A 179 -7.48 -10.79 19.09
C GLY A 179 -7.08 -12.22 19.46
N SER A 180 -7.40 -13.17 18.58
CA SER A 180 -6.84 -14.52 18.59
C SER A 180 -6.59 -14.97 17.16
N VAL A 181 -5.59 -15.82 16.97
CA VAL A 181 -5.22 -16.37 15.66
C VAL A 181 -5.75 -17.80 15.59
N SER A 182 -6.65 -18.09 14.65
CA SER A 182 -7.20 -19.44 14.47
C SER A 182 -6.45 -20.22 13.39
N ASP A 183 -6.29 -19.61 12.22
CA ASP A 183 -5.72 -20.26 11.04
C ASP A 183 -4.80 -19.29 10.31
N CYS A 184 -3.58 -19.73 10.04
CA CYS A 184 -2.64 -19.06 9.16
C CYS A 184 -2.14 -20.06 8.14
N ASP A 185 -2.36 -19.77 6.86
CA ASP A 185 -1.83 -20.53 5.74
C ASP A 185 -0.89 -19.63 4.93
N ALA A 186 0.28 -20.15 4.57
CA ALA A 186 1.10 -19.58 3.50
C ALA A 186 0.54 -20.05 2.16
N ILE A 187 0.46 -19.15 1.18
CA ILE A 187 -0.15 -19.43 -0.13
C ILE A 187 0.89 -19.21 -1.22
N ASN A 188 1.06 -20.20 -2.09
CA ASN A 188 1.95 -20.10 -3.25
C ASN A 188 1.21 -19.49 -4.46
N TYR A 189 1.92 -19.07 -5.51
CA TYR A 189 1.39 -18.48 -6.74
C TYR A 189 0.31 -19.35 -7.42
N ASN A 190 0.36 -20.67 -7.24
CA ASN A 190 -0.64 -21.62 -7.74
C ASN A 190 -1.89 -21.76 -6.84
N GLY A 191 -2.00 -20.98 -5.76
CA GLY A 191 -3.08 -21.08 -4.78
C GLY A 191 -2.97 -22.26 -3.81
N THR A 192 -1.90 -23.06 -3.87
CA THR A 192 -1.62 -24.14 -2.90
C THR A 192 -1.38 -23.54 -1.52
N ARG A 193 -2.05 -24.08 -0.50
CA ARG A 193 -2.00 -23.61 0.89
C ARG A 193 -1.11 -24.51 1.74
N PHE A 194 -0.28 -23.90 2.57
CA PHE A 194 0.63 -24.54 3.50
C PHE A 194 0.32 -24.04 4.91
N PRO A 195 -0.17 -24.90 5.82
CA PRO A 195 -0.53 -24.46 7.16
C PRO A 195 0.70 -24.01 7.96
N VAL A 196 0.58 -22.84 8.56
CA VAL A 196 1.56 -22.22 9.47
C VAL A 196 1.04 -22.29 10.90
N VAL A 197 -0.22 -21.89 11.11
CA VAL A 197 -0.94 -22.06 12.38
C VAL A 197 -2.27 -22.71 12.07
N ARG A 198 -2.62 -23.75 12.83
CA ARG A 198 -3.97 -24.32 12.87
C ARG A 198 -4.30 -24.65 14.31
N ASN A 199 -5.45 -24.21 14.78
CA ASN A 199 -6.05 -24.84 15.96
C ASN A 199 -6.60 -26.20 15.54
N LEU A 200 -6.05 -27.27 16.12
CA LEU A 200 -6.57 -28.64 16.01
C LEU A 200 -7.76 -28.85 16.95
#